data_AF-A0A7I8E334-F1
#
_entry.id   AF-A0A7I8E334-F1
#
_cell.length_a   1.000
_cell.length_b   1.000
_cell.length_c   1.000
_cell.angle_alpha   90.00
_cell.angle_beta   90.00
_cell.angle_gamma   90.00
#
_symmetry.space_group_name_H-M   'P 1'
#
loop_
_entity.id
_entity.type
_entity.pdbx_description
1 polymer ?
#
loop_
_entity_poly.entity_id
_entity_poly.type
_entity_poly.pdbx_seq_one_letter_code
_entity_poly.pdbx_strand_id
1 'polypeptide(L)'
;MKKIPIGTKSFSRLVEGNYYFVDKTLMIKEFLGRVTDVTLITRPRRFGKTINMSMMAEFFDITKDSKEIFKGTKIMETPYVAEINQYPTIFISFADAKRDKETVVSTIRTQIQNQWDKYDFVFENLKGFKEINYERLMKY
;
A
#
# COMPACT_ATOMS: atom_id res chain seq x y z
N MET A 1 9.22 3.70 -27.75
CA MET A 1 8.27 2.70 -27.21
C MET A 1 8.64 2.42 -25.75
N LYS A 2 7.70 2.53 -24.79
CA LYS A 2 8.01 2.30 -23.38
C LYS A 2 8.30 0.81 -23.12
N LYS A 3 9.24 0.51 -22.22
CA LYS A 3 9.60 -0.88 -21.87
C LYS A 3 8.47 -1.55 -21.09
N ILE A 4 8.18 -2.81 -21.37
CA ILE A 4 7.22 -3.61 -20.59
C ILE A 4 7.96 -4.14 -19.35
N PRO A 5 7.54 -3.76 -18.14
CA PRO A 5 8.26 -4.11 -16.93
C PRO A 5 7.82 -5.50 -16.46
N ILE A 6 8.66 -6.50 -16.69
CA ILE A 6 8.40 -7.86 -16.23
C ILE A 6 8.80 -7.96 -14.76
N GLY A 7 7.88 -8.44 -13.91
CA GLY A 7 8.17 -8.76 -12.50
C GLY A 7 8.10 -7.58 -11.52
N THR A 8 7.89 -6.35 -11.98
CA THR A 8 7.66 -5.23 -11.05
C THR A 8 6.27 -5.34 -10.38
N LYS A 9 6.23 -4.96 -9.11
CA LYS A 9 5.02 -4.97 -8.29
C LYS A 9 4.71 -3.59 -7.68
N SER A 10 5.54 -2.60 -7.94
CA SER A 10 5.45 -1.25 -7.37
C SER A 10 4.94 -0.29 -8.44
N PHE A 11 3.92 0.49 -8.09
CA PHE A 11 3.38 1.55 -8.95
C PHE A 11 4.36 2.71 -9.11
N SER A 12 4.97 3.20 -8.02
CA SER A 12 5.98 4.27 -8.08
C SER A 12 7.12 3.93 -9.04
N ARG A 13 7.71 2.73 -8.93
CA ARG A 13 8.77 2.26 -9.84
C ARG A 13 8.34 2.19 -11.30
N LEU A 14 7.05 1.92 -11.58
CA LEU A 14 6.53 1.93 -12.94
C LEU A 14 6.57 3.33 -13.55
N VAL A 15 6.13 4.32 -12.77
CA VAL A 15 6.02 5.71 -13.22
C VAL A 15 7.40 6.34 -13.31
N GLU A 16 8.20 6.27 -12.25
CA GLU A 16 9.56 6.82 -12.16
C GLU A 16 10.50 6.20 -13.20
N GLY A 17 10.39 4.89 -13.43
CA GLY A 17 11.16 4.18 -14.45
C GLY A 17 10.65 4.41 -15.89
N ASN A 18 9.62 5.23 -16.08
CA ASN A 18 8.96 5.49 -17.36
C ASN A 18 8.58 4.21 -18.13
N TYR A 19 8.09 3.22 -17.40
CA TYR A 19 7.68 1.95 -17.98
C TYR A 19 6.28 2.04 -18.59
N TYR A 20 5.95 1.09 -19.46
CA TYR A 20 4.59 0.94 -19.95
C TYR A 20 3.69 0.44 -18.82
N PHE A 21 2.62 1.16 -18.53
CA PHE A 21 1.52 0.69 -17.69
C PHE A 21 0.19 1.14 -18.28
N VAL A 22 -0.85 0.33 -18.05
CA VAL A 22 -2.23 0.70 -18.39
C VAL A 22 -2.79 1.49 -17.22
N ASP A 23 -3.22 2.72 -17.46
CA ASP A 23 -3.80 3.56 -16.42
C ASP A 23 -5.13 2.96 -15.90
N LYS A 24 -5.10 2.53 -14.65
CA LYS A 24 -6.23 1.99 -13.89
C LYS A 24 -6.56 2.84 -12.65
N THR A 25 -6.09 4.08 -12.60
CA THR A 25 -6.22 4.95 -11.42
C THR A 25 -7.68 5.27 -11.07
N LEU A 26 -8.62 5.18 -12.01
CA LEU A 26 -10.06 5.28 -11.71
C LEU A 26 -10.58 4.18 -10.77
N MET A 27 -9.83 3.10 -10.55
CA MET A 27 -10.13 2.12 -9.50
C MET A 27 -10.15 2.77 -8.10
N ILE A 28 -9.40 3.85 -7.87
CA ILE A 28 -9.41 4.61 -6.62
C ILE A 28 -10.77 5.29 -6.42
N LYS A 29 -11.26 5.97 -7.46
CA LYS A 29 -12.61 6.56 -7.48
C LYS A 29 -13.68 5.51 -7.22
N GLU A 30 -13.61 4.36 -7.89
CA GLU A 30 -14.55 3.26 -7.67
C GLU A 30 -14.49 2.73 -6.24
N PHE A 31 -13.29 2.65 -5.65
CA PHE A 31 -13.12 2.20 -4.27
C PHE A 31 -13.73 3.19 -3.28
N LEU A 32 -13.43 4.48 -3.41
CA LEU A 32 -13.96 5.54 -2.54
C LEU A 32 -15.48 5.72 -2.66
N GLY A 33 -16.06 5.43 -3.83
CA GLY A 33 -17.50 5.53 -4.05
C GLY A 33 -18.31 4.30 -3.57
N ARG A 34 -17.66 3.23 -3.10
CA ARG A 34 -18.36 2.03 -2.63
C ARG A 34 -18.80 2.17 -1.17
N VAL A 35 -19.95 1.58 -0.86
CA VAL A 35 -20.49 1.47 0.51
C VAL A 35 -20.09 0.12 1.16
N THR A 36 -19.06 -0.54 0.65
CA THR A 36 -18.67 -1.88 1.11
C THR A 36 -17.52 -1.81 2.11
N ASP A 37 -17.66 -2.46 3.27
CA ASP A 37 -16.61 -2.52 4.29
C ASP A 37 -15.37 -3.31 3.83
N VAL A 38 -15.56 -4.32 2.99
CA VAL A 38 -14.49 -5.20 2.51
C VAL A 38 -14.54 -5.32 0.98
N THR A 39 -13.43 -5.00 0.33
CA THR A 39 -13.24 -5.22 -1.11
C THR A 39 -12.33 -6.42 -1.36
N LEU A 40 -12.88 -7.48 -1.98
CA LEU A 40 -12.11 -8.64 -2.43
C LEU A 40 -11.69 -8.49 -3.90
N ILE A 41 -10.39 -8.48 -4.16
CA ILE A 41 -9.84 -8.54 -5.52
C ILE A 41 -9.57 -10.01 -5.89
N THR A 42 -10.51 -10.65 -6.61
CA THR A 42 -10.46 -12.09 -6.99
C THR A 42 -9.28 -12.42 -7.92
N ARG A 43 -8.96 -13.69 -8.23
CA ARG A 43 -7.65 -14.14 -8.80
C ARG A 43 -7.54 -14.35 -10.34
N PRO A 44 -7.86 -13.39 -11.23
CA PRO A 44 -7.28 -13.42 -12.58
C PRO A 44 -5.74 -13.29 -12.56
N ARG A 45 -5.01 -14.28 -13.07
CA ARG A 45 -3.54 -14.28 -13.13
C ARG A 45 -3.05 -13.19 -14.09
N ARG A 46 -1.97 -12.48 -13.74
CA ARG A 46 -1.33 -11.40 -14.54
C ARG A 46 -2.15 -10.12 -14.78
N PHE A 47 -3.25 -9.90 -14.05
CA PHE A 47 -4.06 -8.69 -14.18
C PHE A 47 -3.53 -7.44 -13.44
N GLY A 48 -2.31 -7.50 -12.88
CA GLY A 48 -1.68 -6.37 -12.21
C GLY A 48 -2.24 -6.06 -10.82
N LYS A 49 -2.82 -7.04 -10.12
CA LYS A 49 -3.48 -6.85 -8.81
C LYS A 49 -2.54 -6.24 -7.77
N THR A 50 -1.33 -6.78 -7.62
CA THR A 50 -0.34 -6.25 -6.68
C THR A 50 0.08 -4.82 -7.05
N ILE A 51 0.23 -4.53 -8.35
CA ILE A 51 0.53 -3.18 -8.84
C ILE A 51 -0.63 -2.23 -8.49
N ASN A 52 -1.88 -2.64 -8.70
CA ASN A 52 -3.05 -1.82 -8.37
C ASN A 52 -3.17 -1.60 -6.85
N MET A 53 -2.91 -2.62 -6.03
CA MET A 53 -2.89 -2.45 -4.58
C MET A 53 -1.75 -1.52 -4.15
N SER A 54 -0.57 -1.63 -4.77
CA SER A 54 0.53 -0.68 -4.56
C SER A 54 0.14 0.74 -4.97
N MET A 55 -0.55 0.91 -6.10
CA MET A 55 -1.08 2.20 -6.55
C MET A 55 -2.06 2.78 -5.53
N MET A 56 -3.00 2.00 -5.01
CA MET A 56 -3.90 2.45 -3.95
C MET A 56 -3.11 2.85 -2.68
N ALA A 57 -2.09 2.06 -2.30
CA ALA A 57 -1.25 2.39 -1.16
C ALA A 57 -0.43 3.67 -1.39
N GLU A 58 0.11 3.91 -2.58
CA GLU A 58 0.72 5.21 -2.92
C GLU A 58 -0.29 6.35 -2.83
N PHE A 59 -1.52 6.12 -3.27
CA PHE A 59 -2.54 7.17 -3.31
C PHE A 59 -3.03 7.58 -1.91
N PHE A 60 -3.26 6.62 -1.00
CA PHE A 60 -3.92 6.91 0.27
C PHE A 60 -2.97 7.31 1.40
N ASP A 61 -1.75 6.77 1.39
CA ASP A 61 -0.85 6.76 2.55
C ASP A 61 -0.34 8.15 2.96
N ILE A 62 -0.68 8.58 4.17
CA ILE A 62 -0.25 9.87 4.75
C ILE A 62 1.25 10.04 4.91
N THR A 63 2.02 8.95 4.92
CA THR A 63 3.47 9.03 5.10
C THR A 63 4.21 9.29 3.80
N LYS A 64 3.50 9.66 2.73
CA LYS A 64 4.03 9.80 1.37
C LYS A 64 3.62 11.13 0.75
N ASP A 65 4.41 11.56 -0.22
CA ASP A 65 4.05 12.61 -1.17
C ASP A 65 4.02 12.01 -2.57
N SER A 66 2.82 11.62 -3.01
CA SER A 66 2.62 10.86 -4.23
C SER A 66 2.03 11.67 -5.38
N LYS A 67 1.80 12.98 -5.21
CA LYS A 67 1.16 13.82 -6.25
C LYS A 67 1.86 13.72 -7.61
N GLU A 68 3.19 13.77 -7.61
CA GLU A 68 3.97 13.72 -8.86
C GLU A 68 3.83 12.39 -9.59
N ILE A 69 3.77 11.25 -8.89
CA ILE A 69 3.64 9.93 -9.53
C ILE A 69 2.23 9.67 -10.08
N PHE A 70 1.23 10.47 -9.69
CA PHE A 70 -0.12 10.43 -10.28
C PHE A 70 -0.33 11.45 -11.40
N LYS A 71 0.65 12.34 -11.68
CA LYS A 71 0.51 13.37 -12.70
C LYS A 71 0.16 12.79 -14.07
N GLY A 72 -0.87 13.35 -14.71
CA GLY A 72 -1.34 12.92 -16.02
C GLY A 72 -2.10 11.58 -16.03
N THR A 73 -2.44 11.04 -14.86
CA THR A 73 -3.36 9.89 -14.74
C THR A 73 -4.80 10.34 -14.63
N LYS A 74 -5.74 9.47 -15.01
CA LYS A 74 -7.19 9.77 -15.02
C LYS A 74 -7.76 10.17 -13.66
N ILE A 75 -7.21 9.68 -12.54
CA ILE A 75 -7.71 10.06 -11.21
C ILE A 75 -7.49 11.56 -10.92
N MET A 76 -6.45 12.16 -11.48
CA MET A 76 -6.15 13.59 -11.31
C MET A 76 -7.18 14.51 -11.96
N GLU A 77 -7.97 13.98 -12.89
CA GLU A 77 -9.07 14.70 -13.56
C GLU A 77 -10.40 14.59 -12.79
N THR A 78 -10.37 14.05 -11.56
CA THR A 78 -11.56 13.86 -10.73
C THR A 78 -11.47 14.62 -9.41
N PRO A 79 -12.60 14.94 -8.75
CA PRO A 79 -12.57 15.57 -7.43
C PRO A 79 -11.86 14.75 -6.35
N TYR A 80 -11.75 13.43 -6.56
CA TYR A 80 -11.08 12.51 -5.62
C TYR A 80 -9.57 12.77 -5.50
N VAL A 81 -8.95 13.62 -6.34
CA VAL A 81 -7.57 14.08 -6.15
C VAL A 81 -7.32 14.70 -4.78
N ALA A 82 -8.35 15.27 -4.14
CA ALA A 82 -8.27 15.82 -2.79
C ALA A 82 -7.95 14.76 -1.73
N GLU A 83 -8.19 13.48 -2.02
CA GLU A 83 -8.01 12.35 -1.11
C GLU A 83 -6.57 11.81 -1.10
N ILE A 84 -5.68 12.38 -1.92
CA ILE A 84 -4.30 11.91 -2.02
C ILE A 84 -3.52 12.14 -0.72
N ASN A 85 -2.89 11.07 -0.24
CA ASN A 85 -2.09 11.01 0.98
C ASN A 85 -2.83 11.55 2.23
N GLN A 86 -4.14 11.31 2.34
CA GLN A 86 -4.97 11.77 3.47
C GLN A 86 -5.32 10.68 4.50
N TYR A 87 -4.96 9.42 4.25
CA TYR A 87 -5.37 8.27 5.09
C TYR A 87 -4.20 7.47 5.67
N PRO A 88 -4.21 7.13 6.98
CA PRO A 88 -3.36 6.07 7.51
C PRO A 88 -3.61 4.77 6.73
N THR A 89 -2.57 4.26 6.07
CA THR A 89 -2.66 3.14 5.14
C THR A 89 -1.69 2.04 5.53
N ILE A 90 -2.26 0.95 6.04
CA ILE A 90 -1.51 -0.26 6.39
C ILE A 90 -1.44 -1.15 5.15
N PHE A 91 -0.22 -1.40 4.66
CA PHE A 91 0.02 -2.28 3.52
C PHE A 91 0.93 -3.43 3.94
N ILE A 92 0.38 -4.64 3.96
CA ILE A 92 1.10 -5.84 4.39
C ILE A 92 1.09 -6.88 3.25
N SER A 93 2.25 -7.48 3.00
CA SER A 93 2.39 -8.58 2.05
C SER A 93 2.93 -9.83 2.74
N PHE A 94 2.15 -10.91 2.72
CA PHE A 94 2.59 -12.24 3.16
C PHE A 94 3.08 -13.10 1.99
N ALA A 95 3.38 -12.51 0.84
CA ALA A 95 3.84 -13.25 -0.34
C ALA A 95 5.12 -14.06 -0.08
N ASP A 96 5.94 -13.63 0.88
CA ASP A 96 7.23 -14.23 1.24
C ASP A 96 7.15 -15.06 2.54
N ALA A 97 6.00 -15.07 3.23
CA ALA A 97 5.77 -15.89 4.41
C ALA A 97 5.53 -17.35 4.00
N LYS A 98 6.62 -18.09 3.79
CA LYS A 98 6.65 -19.46 3.27
C LYS A 98 7.69 -20.29 4.00
N ARG A 99 7.75 -21.59 3.68
CA ARG A 99 8.67 -22.60 4.21
C ARG A 99 8.16 -23.20 5.52
N ASP A 100 8.95 -23.12 6.59
CA ASP A 100 8.64 -23.65 7.92
C ASP A 100 7.86 -22.64 8.77
N LYS A 101 7.31 -23.13 9.89
CA LYS A 101 6.51 -22.35 10.83
C LYS A 101 7.29 -21.14 11.36
N GLU A 102 8.56 -21.31 11.69
CA GLU A 102 9.40 -20.25 12.27
C GLU A 102 9.62 -19.11 11.25
N THR A 103 9.89 -19.44 10.00
CA THR A 103 10.03 -18.47 8.90
C THR A 103 8.72 -17.74 8.62
N VAL A 104 7.58 -18.44 8.62
CA VAL A 104 6.26 -17.82 8.43
C VAL A 104 5.95 -16.83 9.56
N VAL A 105 6.12 -17.26 10.81
CA VAL A 105 5.84 -16.43 11.99
C VAL A 105 6.76 -15.21 12.03
N SER A 106 8.06 -15.40 11.78
CA SER A 106 9.01 -14.28 11.73
C SER A 106 8.69 -13.30 10.62
N THR A 107 8.34 -13.77 9.42
CA THR A 107 7.93 -12.91 8.30
C THR A 107 6.70 -12.07 8.66
N ILE A 108 5.67 -12.69 9.25
CA ILE A 108 4.46 -11.97 9.67
C ILE A 108 4.81 -10.90 10.72
N ARG A 109 5.63 -11.25 11.72
CA ARG A 109 6.08 -10.31 12.76
C ARG A 109 6.80 -9.12 12.15
N THR A 110 7.77 -9.35 11.27
CA THR A 110 8.49 -8.29 10.56
C THR A 110 7.55 -7.39 9.78
N GLN A 111 6.56 -7.95 9.07
CA GLN A 111 5.59 -7.12 8.33
C GLN A 111 4.77 -6.23 9.27
N ILE A 112 4.31 -6.74 10.42
CA ILE A 112 3.56 -5.95 11.41
C ILE A 112 4.45 -4.87 12.01
N GLN A 113 5.69 -5.21 12.38
CA GLN A 113 6.65 -4.27 12.96
C GLN A 113 6.97 -3.13 12.00
N ASN A 114 7.17 -3.42 10.71
CA ASN A 114 7.38 -2.39 9.70
C ASN A 114 6.21 -1.38 9.63
N GLN A 115 4.96 -1.83 9.86
CA GLN A 115 3.81 -0.93 9.89
C GLN A 115 3.76 -0.13 11.19
N TRP A 116 4.14 -0.73 12.31
CA TRP A 116 4.26 -0.03 13.59
C TRP A 116 5.27 1.11 13.51
N ASP A 117 6.49 0.79 13.10
CA ASP A 117 7.60 1.75 13.03
C ASP A 117 7.29 2.90 12.08
N LYS A 118 6.65 2.59 10.94
CA LYS A 118 6.18 3.59 9.97
C LYS A 118 5.24 4.63 10.58
N TYR A 119 4.41 4.24 11.55
CA TYR A 119 3.41 5.11 12.18
C TYR A 119 3.80 5.54 13.60
N ASP A 120 5.07 5.40 14.01
CA ASP A 120 5.49 5.75 15.38
C ASP A 120 5.15 7.22 15.74
N PHE A 121 5.24 8.12 14.75
CA PHE A 121 4.89 9.54 14.88
C PHE A 121 3.42 9.79 15.27
N VAL A 122 2.50 8.88 14.92
CA VAL A 122 1.08 9.00 15.30
C VAL A 122 0.93 8.84 16.81
N PHE A 123 1.75 7.98 17.42
CA PHE A 123 1.70 7.69 18.84
C PHE A 123 2.36 8.77 19.71
N GLU A 124 3.15 9.68 19.15
CA GLU A 124 3.71 10.83 19.88
C GLU A 124 2.60 11.70 20.49
N ASN A 125 1.47 11.80 19.80
CA ASN A 125 0.30 12.57 20.24
C ASN A 125 -0.68 11.75 21.09
N LEU A 126 -0.47 10.43 21.21
CA LEU A 126 -1.31 9.51 21.99
C LEU A 126 -0.59 9.13 23.28
N LYS A 127 -0.56 10.06 24.26
CA LYS A 127 0.03 9.82 25.58
C LYS A 127 -0.56 8.54 26.21
N GLY A 128 0.28 7.56 26.52
CA GLY A 128 -0.07 6.37 27.34
C GLY A 128 -0.18 5.03 26.61
N PHE A 129 -0.10 4.97 25.27
CA PHE A 129 -0.20 3.69 24.54
C PHE A 129 1.17 3.00 24.30
N LYS A 130 2.27 3.77 24.28
CA LYS A 130 3.58 3.32 23.77
C LYS A 130 4.27 2.19 24.58
N GLU A 131 4.18 2.16 25.90
CA GLU A 131 5.09 1.30 26.69
C GLU A 131 4.61 -0.15 26.90
N ILE A 132 3.32 -0.42 27.05
CA ILE A 132 2.86 -1.75 27.52
C ILE A 132 2.75 -2.79 26.39
N ASN A 133 2.44 -2.36 25.16
CA ASN A 133 2.08 -3.28 24.07
C ASN A 133 3.23 -3.59 23.10
N TYR A 134 4.16 -2.66 22.87
CA TYR A 134 5.32 -2.88 22.00
C TYR A 134 6.27 -3.93 22.59
N GLU A 135 6.59 -3.83 23.88
CA GLU A 135 7.43 -4.83 24.57
C GLU A 135 6.80 -6.24 24.58
N ARG A 136 5.46 -6.30 24.64
CA ARG A 136 4.72 -7.57 24.56
C ARG A 136 4.82 -8.23 23.19
N LEU A 137 4.81 -7.45 22.10
CA LEU A 137 5.02 -7.96 20.74
C LEU A 137 6.44 -8.52 20.55
N MET A 138 7.43 -8.02 21.31
CA MET A 138 8.83 -8.42 21.24
C MET A 138 9.21 -9.62 22.12
N LYS A 139 8.36 -10.03 23.06
CA LYS A 139 8.68 -11.09 24.07
C LYS A 139 8.39 -12.54 23.65
N TYR A 140 7.77 -12.76 22.50
CA TYR A 140 7.42 -14.10 21.97
C TYR A 140 8.00 -14.30 20.58
#